data_AF-A0A951PU83-F1
#
_entry.id   AF-A0A951PU83-F1
#
_cell.length_a   1.000
_cell.length_b   1.000
_cell.length_c   1.000
_cell.angle_alpha   90.00
_cell.angle_beta   90.00
_cell.angle_gamma   90.00
#
_symmetry.space_group_name_H-M   'P 1'
#
loop_
_entity.id
_entity.type
_entity.pdbx_description
1 polymer ?
#
loop_
_entity_poly.entity_id
_entity_poly.type
_entity_poly.pdbx_seq_one_letter_code
_entity_poly.pdbx_strand_id
1 'polypeptide(L)'
;MHIYAFGSICRGDISLGSDIDLLAIVESYESRIDPDKFSIYSYKRIQEIWQEGNPFAWHLSLESRLLFSSDKLDYLKVLESPEKYKNCVQDCEKFFLLFREAHASIITGSNSRVFDLSTVFLSIRNIATCFSLGVMEQPDFSRNSALCLGVNSIPIALDSYYVLERARILCTRGYGKTITDDEIVTTIRRLNEVHEWMHKLVEKAKKYE
;
A
#
# COMPACT_ATOMS: atom_id res chain seq x y z
N MET A 1 18.32 -11.41 16.18
CA MET A 1 18.09 -10.78 14.87
C MET A 1 17.25 -11.72 14.02
N HIS A 2 16.22 -11.17 13.37
CA HIS A 2 15.41 -11.89 12.39
C HIS A 2 15.36 -11.10 11.09
N ILE A 3 15.40 -11.81 9.96
CA ILE A 3 15.30 -11.22 8.62
C ILE A 3 14.18 -11.92 7.87
N TYR A 4 13.32 -11.14 7.24
CA TYR A 4 12.20 -11.61 6.43
C TYR A 4 12.24 -10.98 5.05
N ALA A 5 11.74 -11.71 4.05
CA ALA A 5 11.16 -11.12 2.85
C ALA A 5 9.66 -11.00 3.03
N PHE A 6 9.04 -10.01 2.38
CA PHE A 6 7.59 -9.86 2.33
C PHE A 6 7.19 -9.20 1.00
N GLY A 7 5.89 -8.92 0.83
CA GLY A 7 5.39 -8.26 -0.36
C GLY A 7 5.43 -9.15 -1.60
N SER A 8 5.70 -8.55 -2.76
CA SER A 8 5.35 -9.19 -4.03
C SER A 8 6.11 -10.48 -4.34
N ILE A 9 7.34 -10.60 -3.83
CA ILE A 9 8.14 -11.81 -3.96
C ILE A 9 7.52 -13.01 -3.22
N CYS A 10 6.90 -12.78 -2.07
CA CYS A 10 6.30 -13.83 -1.26
C CYS A 10 4.91 -14.24 -1.74
N ARG A 11 4.19 -13.34 -2.43
CA ARG A 11 2.91 -13.64 -3.08
C ARG A 11 3.05 -14.26 -4.47
N GLY A 12 4.19 -14.08 -5.14
CA GLY A 12 4.41 -14.56 -6.51
C GLY A 12 3.91 -13.60 -7.60
N ASP A 13 3.61 -12.33 -7.28
CA ASP A 13 3.16 -11.27 -8.21
C ASP A 13 4.31 -10.34 -8.66
N ILE A 14 5.52 -10.89 -8.79
CA ILE A 14 6.74 -10.16 -9.20
C ILE A 14 6.59 -9.64 -10.63
N SER A 15 7.02 -8.41 -10.84
CA SER A 15 7.17 -7.82 -12.18
C SER A 15 8.49 -7.06 -12.29
N LEU A 16 8.83 -6.59 -13.50
CA LEU A 16 10.02 -5.77 -13.75
C LEU A 16 10.13 -4.54 -12.84
N GLY A 17 8.99 -4.01 -12.39
CA GLY A 17 8.96 -2.88 -11.48
C GLY A 17 9.11 -3.27 -10.01
N SER A 18 9.03 -4.55 -9.62
CA SER A 18 8.97 -4.96 -8.22
C SER A 18 10.34 -4.90 -7.53
N ASP A 19 10.38 -4.35 -6.31
CA ASP A 19 11.52 -4.51 -5.41
C ASP A 19 11.35 -5.76 -4.53
N ILE A 20 12.45 -6.17 -3.89
CA ILE A 20 12.42 -7.18 -2.84
C ILE A 20 12.25 -6.43 -1.51
N ASP A 21 11.07 -6.53 -0.91
CA ASP A 21 10.80 -5.92 0.38
C ASP A 21 11.43 -6.78 1.49
N LEU A 22 12.41 -6.20 2.20
CA LEU A 22 13.15 -6.87 3.27
C LEU A 22 12.88 -6.21 4.62
N LEU A 23 12.69 -7.02 5.65
CA LEU A 23 12.49 -6.61 7.03
C LEU A 23 13.62 -7.17 7.89
N ALA A 24 14.26 -6.30 8.69
CA ALA A 24 15.19 -6.69 9.74
C ALA A 24 14.61 -6.32 11.11
N ILE A 25 14.52 -7.31 12.01
CA ILE A 25 14.15 -7.10 13.42
C ILE A 25 15.40 -7.29 14.27
N VAL A 26 15.86 -6.21 14.90
CA VAL A 26 17.13 -6.13 15.63
C VAL A 26 16.94 -5.40 16.97
N GLU A 27 17.70 -5.77 18.01
CA GLU A 27 17.60 -5.11 19.32
C GLU A 27 18.37 -3.78 19.34
N SER A 28 19.48 -3.70 18.60
CA SER A 28 20.35 -2.55 18.50
C SER A 28 20.83 -2.37 17.06
N TYR A 29 21.53 -1.27 16.79
CA TYR A 29 22.10 -0.98 15.48
C TYR A 29 23.03 -2.12 15.00
N GLU A 30 22.83 -2.57 13.77
CA GLU A 30 23.60 -3.64 13.13
C GLU A 30 24.23 -3.11 11.84
N SER A 31 25.54 -2.88 11.84
CA SER A 31 26.28 -2.27 10.70
C SER A 31 26.24 -3.09 9.40
N ARG A 32 25.85 -4.37 9.50
CA ARG A 32 25.70 -5.28 8.35
C ARG A 32 24.36 -5.09 7.62
N ILE A 33 23.41 -4.39 8.23
CA ILE A 33 22.09 -4.14 7.66
C ILE A 33 22.08 -2.77 7.00
N ASP A 34 21.84 -2.78 5.69
CA ASP A 34 21.74 -1.58 4.86
C ASP A 34 20.34 -0.95 5.02
N PRO A 35 20.21 0.23 5.63
CA PRO A 35 18.91 0.87 5.84
C PRO A 35 18.21 1.28 4.54
N ASP A 36 18.93 1.37 3.42
CA ASP A 36 18.32 1.65 2.11
C ASP A 36 17.66 0.41 1.50
N LYS A 37 17.96 -0.79 2.02
CA LYS A 37 17.42 -2.07 1.55
C LYS A 37 16.45 -2.71 2.53
N PHE A 38 16.58 -2.43 3.82
CA PHE A 38 15.79 -3.05 4.87
C PHE A 38 14.88 -2.04 5.54
N SER A 39 13.62 -2.44 5.74
CA SER A 39 12.81 -1.87 6.81
C SER A 39 13.36 -2.40 8.14
N ILE A 40 13.93 -1.53 8.98
CA ILE A 40 14.58 -1.91 10.23
C ILE A 40 13.70 -1.54 11.41
N TYR A 41 13.35 -2.52 12.25
CA TYR A 41 12.52 -2.32 13.44
C TYR A 41 13.13 -3.01 14.66
N SER A 42 12.84 -2.45 15.85
CA SER A 42 13.07 -3.16 17.10
C SER A 42 11.99 -4.20 17.37
N TYR A 43 12.31 -5.21 18.17
CA TYR A 43 11.33 -6.19 18.64
C TYR A 43 10.14 -5.53 19.35
N LYS A 44 10.43 -4.52 20.19
CA LYS A 44 9.42 -3.69 20.84
C LYS A 44 8.50 -3.01 19.83
N ARG A 45 9.06 -2.38 18.78
CA ARG A 45 8.24 -1.69 17.78
C ARG A 45 7.37 -2.67 16.98
N ILE A 46 7.86 -3.87 16.70
CA ILE A 46 7.05 -4.92 16.06
C ILE A 46 5.88 -5.35 16.96
N GLN A 47 6.10 -5.50 18.27
CA GLN A 47 5.01 -5.79 19.21
C GLN A 47 3.97 -4.68 19.25
N GLU A 48 4.39 -3.41 19.26
CA GLU A 48 3.47 -2.27 19.17
C GLU A 48 2.65 -2.31 17.87
N ILE A 49 3.29 -2.58 16.73
CA ILE A 49 2.61 -2.74 15.43
C ILE A 49 1.61 -3.91 15.47
N TRP A 50 1.95 -5.03 16.11
CA TRP A 50 1.04 -6.15 16.31
C TRP A 50 -0.18 -5.77 17.15
N GLN A 51 0.02 -5.00 18.22
CA GLN A 51 -1.06 -4.49 19.08
C GLN A 51 -1.94 -3.45 18.39
N GLU A 52 -1.35 -2.62 17.52
CA GLU A 52 -2.09 -1.68 16.68
C GLU A 52 -3.00 -2.39 15.67
N GLY A 53 -2.62 -3.61 15.24
CA GLY A 53 -3.39 -4.37 14.26
C GLY A 53 -3.47 -3.67 12.90
N ASN A 54 -2.51 -2.79 12.58
CA ASN A 54 -2.55 -1.96 11.38
C ASN A 54 -2.33 -2.80 10.10
N PRO A 55 -2.61 -2.24 8.90
CA PRO A 55 -2.44 -3.00 7.65
C PRO A 55 -1.04 -3.57 7.44
N PHE A 56 0.01 -2.92 7.96
CA PHE A 56 1.37 -3.44 7.86
C PHE A 56 1.60 -4.67 8.76
N ALA A 57 1.02 -4.71 9.96
CA ALA A 57 1.07 -5.89 10.83
C ALA A 57 0.42 -7.10 10.15
N TRP A 58 -0.77 -6.91 9.58
CA TRP A 58 -1.48 -7.95 8.84
C TRP A 58 -0.76 -8.36 7.57
N HIS A 59 -0.12 -7.42 6.87
CA HIS A 59 0.71 -7.71 5.71
C HIS A 59 1.87 -8.63 6.07
N LEU A 60 2.61 -8.31 7.13
CA LEU A 60 3.72 -9.14 7.61
C LEU A 60 3.24 -10.52 8.09
N SER A 61 2.18 -10.56 8.90
CA SER A 61 1.59 -11.80 9.43
C SER A 61 1.23 -12.81 8.33
N LEU A 62 0.58 -12.34 7.27
CA LEU A 62 0.03 -13.21 6.23
C LEU A 62 1.06 -13.57 5.15
N GLU A 63 1.94 -12.64 4.79
CA GLU A 63 2.75 -12.79 3.57
C GLU A 63 4.25 -12.94 3.82
N SER A 64 4.76 -12.58 5.01
CA SER A 64 6.21 -12.63 5.24
C SER A 64 6.77 -14.06 5.23
N ARG A 65 8.05 -14.16 4.89
CA ARG A 65 8.82 -15.41 4.89
C ARG A 65 10.14 -15.17 5.61
N LEU A 66 10.38 -15.97 6.65
CA LEU A 66 11.65 -15.95 7.38
C LEU A 66 12.80 -16.37 6.46
N LEU A 67 13.81 -15.51 6.32
CA LEU A 67 15.04 -15.79 5.59
C LEU A 67 16.17 -16.18 6.54
N PHE A 68 16.23 -15.54 7.71
CA PHE A 68 17.27 -15.78 8.70
C PHE A 68 16.76 -15.52 10.11
N SER A 69 17.15 -16.37 11.05
CA SER A 69 16.99 -16.15 12.48
C SER A 69 18.26 -16.56 13.22
N SER A 70 18.70 -15.73 14.16
CA SER A 70 19.83 -16.03 15.04
C SER A 70 19.51 -17.11 16.09
N ASP A 71 18.25 -17.25 16.49
CA ASP A 71 17.80 -18.17 17.55
C ASP A 71 17.03 -19.38 17.00
N LYS A 72 16.93 -19.50 15.66
CA LYS A 72 16.20 -20.54 14.92
C LYS A 72 14.68 -20.50 15.11
N LEU A 73 14.13 -19.45 15.71
CA LEU A 73 12.70 -19.21 15.80
C LEU A 73 12.22 -18.31 14.67
N ASP A 74 10.96 -18.50 14.30
CA ASP A 74 10.22 -17.57 13.45
C ASP A 74 9.45 -16.60 14.36
N TYR A 75 10.10 -15.49 14.71
CA TYR A 75 9.55 -14.53 15.67
C TYR A 75 8.15 -14.03 15.30
N LEU A 76 7.89 -13.76 14.02
CA LEU A 76 6.56 -13.29 13.60
C LEU A 76 5.49 -14.38 13.76
N LYS A 77 5.83 -15.66 13.57
CA LYS A 77 4.90 -16.76 13.89
C LYS A 77 4.68 -16.95 15.38
N VAL A 78 5.71 -16.70 16.20
CA VAL A 78 5.60 -16.77 17.68
C VAL A 78 4.65 -15.69 18.21
N LEU A 79 4.59 -14.53 17.55
CA LEU A 79 3.63 -13.47 17.89
C LEU A 79 2.18 -13.78 17.52
N GLU A 80 1.93 -14.88 16.81
CA GLU A 80 0.61 -15.24 16.27
C GLU A 80 0.00 -14.12 15.40
N SER A 81 -1.31 -13.94 15.47
CA SER A 81 -2.03 -12.95 14.66
C SER A 81 -1.95 -11.55 15.28
N PRO A 82 -1.85 -10.49 14.45
CA PRO A 82 -2.03 -9.12 14.93
C PRO A 82 -3.41 -8.92 15.55
N GLU A 83 -3.52 -7.90 16.39
CA GLU A 83 -4.80 -7.45 16.92
C GLU A 83 -5.76 -7.05 15.80
N LYS A 84 -7.06 -7.01 16.12
CA LYS A 84 -8.08 -6.57 15.16
C LYS A 84 -7.79 -5.13 14.73
N TYR A 85 -7.80 -4.89 13.42
CA TYR A 85 -7.67 -3.57 12.84
C TYR A 85 -8.88 -2.69 13.21
N LYS A 86 -8.62 -1.56 13.89
CA LYS A 86 -9.66 -0.68 14.45
C LYS A 86 -9.70 0.72 13.85
N ASN A 87 -8.72 1.10 13.01
CA ASN A 87 -8.61 2.47 12.50
C ASN A 87 -9.07 2.58 11.03
N CYS A 88 -10.02 1.73 10.61
CA CYS A 88 -10.40 1.61 9.20
C CYS A 88 -10.96 2.93 8.67
N VAL A 89 -11.90 3.54 9.39
CA VAL A 89 -12.51 4.82 9.00
C VAL A 89 -11.45 5.92 8.93
N GLN A 90 -10.65 6.06 9.99
CA GLN A 90 -9.62 7.10 10.07
C GLN A 90 -8.60 7.01 8.93
N ASP A 91 -8.11 5.81 8.62
CA ASP A 91 -7.16 5.62 7.53
C ASP A 91 -7.81 5.82 6.15
N CYS A 92 -9.05 5.37 5.96
CA CYS A 92 -9.78 5.63 4.72
C CYS A 92 -9.99 7.13 4.48
N GLU A 93 -10.37 7.89 5.51
CA GLU A 93 -10.50 9.34 5.44
C GLU A 93 -9.17 10.03 5.13
N LYS A 94 -8.07 9.58 5.75
CA LYS A 94 -6.72 10.08 5.46
C LYS A 94 -6.33 9.88 3.99
N PHE A 95 -6.52 8.69 3.44
CA PHE A 95 -6.21 8.43 2.03
C PHE A 95 -7.15 9.17 1.07
N PHE A 96 -8.42 9.34 1.45
CA PHE A 96 -9.35 10.15 0.67
C PHE A 96 -8.96 11.63 0.66
N LEU A 97 -8.50 12.18 1.78
CA LEU A 97 -7.95 13.54 1.85
C LEU A 97 -6.73 13.69 0.93
N LEU A 98 -5.77 12.77 1.02
CA LEU A 98 -4.57 12.77 0.16
C LEU A 98 -4.93 12.73 -1.33
N PHE A 99 -5.93 11.93 -1.69
CA PHE A 99 -6.48 11.93 -3.05
C PHE A 99 -7.05 13.30 -3.44
N ARG A 100 -7.86 13.92 -2.58
CA ARG A 100 -8.49 15.22 -2.87
C ARG A 100 -7.46 16.33 -3.06
N GLU A 101 -6.39 16.33 -2.29
CA GLU A 101 -5.28 17.28 -2.41
C GLU A 101 -4.55 17.11 -3.75
N ALA A 102 -4.19 15.87 -4.12
CA ALA A 102 -3.58 15.59 -5.40
C ALA A 102 -4.51 15.92 -6.58
N HIS A 103 -5.80 15.62 -6.46
CA HIS A 103 -6.80 15.95 -7.48
C HIS A 103 -6.95 17.47 -7.66
N ALA A 104 -6.99 18.24 -6.57
CA ALA A 104 -7.02 19.70 -6.62
C ALA A 104 -5.76 20.27 -7.27
N SER A 105 -4.58 19.77 -6.90
CA SER A 105 -3.29 20.15 -7.49
C SER A 105 -3.29 19.99 -9.02
N ILE A 106 -3.79 18.85 -9.52
CA ILE A 106 -3.93 18.56 -10.95
C ILE A 106 -4.83 19.60 -11.63
N ILE A 107 -5.99 19.90 -11.05
CA ILE A 107 -6.96 20.83 -11.64
C ILE A 107 -6.40 22.27 -11.70
N THR A 108 -5.67 22.70 -10.67
CA THR A 108 -5.08 24.04 -10.61
C THR A 108 -3.84 24.21 -11.49
N GLY A 109 -3.44 23.17 -12.23
CA GLY A 109 -2.36 23.25 -13.20
C GLY A 109 -0.96 23.09 -12.60
N SER A 110 -0.77 22.16 -11.66
CA SER A 110 0.57 21.84 -11.13
C SER A 110 1.58 21.50 -12.24
N ASN A 111 2.83 21.91 -12.04
CA ASN A 111 3.94 21.56 -12.94
C ASN A 111 4.36 20.07 -12.83
N SER A 112 3.76 19.29 -11.92
CA SER A 112 4.18 17.92 -11.60
C SER A 112 3.05 16.89 -11.74
N ARG A 113 2.36 16.89 -12.89
CA ARG A 113 1.22 15.98 -13.16
C ARG A 113 1.53 14.50 -12.91
N VAL A 114 2.76 14.03 -13.22
CA VAL A 114 3.15 12.64 -12.96
C VAL A 114 3.25 12.35 -11.46
N PHE A 115 3.76 13.29 -10.66
CA PHE A 115 3.82 13.15 -9.20
C PHE A 115 2.42 13.14 -8.57
N ASP A 116 1.52 14.00 -9.04
CA ASP A 116 0.14 14.02 -8.55
C ASP A 116 -0.57 12.71 -8.90
N LEU A 117 -0.41 12.19 -10.13
CA LEU A 117 -0.96 10.88 -10.52
C LEU A 117 -0.37 9.72 -9.69
N SER A 118 0.92 9.77 -9.35
CA SER A 118 1.55 8.83 -8.40
C SER A 118 0.88 8.89 -7.03
N THR A 119 0.55 10.10 -6.55
CA THR A 119 -0.12 10.31 -5.25
C THR A 119 -1.56 9.81 -5.29
N VAL A 120 -2.28 10.04 -6.39
CA VAL A 120 -3.61 9.45 -6.64
C VAL A 120 -3.55 7.92 -6.56
N PHE A 121 -2.59 7.28 -7.22
CA PHE A 121 -2.42 5.82 -7.16
C PHE A 121 -2.17 5.32 -5.74
N LEU A 122 -1.28 5.99 -4.99
CA LEU A 122 -0.99 5.67 -3.59
C LEU A 122 -2.27 5.69 -2.74
N SER A 123 -3.07 6.74 -2.87
CA SER A 123 -4.34 6.89 -2.16
C SER A 123 -5.35 5.80 -2.52
N ILE A 124 -5.51 5.51 -3.82
CA ILE A 124 -6.42 4.45 -4.32
C ILE A 124 -6.04 3.08 -3.76
N ARG A 125 -4.77 2.70 -3.87
CA ARG A 125 -4.30 1.40 -3.38
C ARG A 125 -4.50 1.28 -1.88
N ASN A 126 -4.11 2.31 -1.12
CA ASN A 126 -4.13 2.22 0.34
C ASN A 126 -5.55 2.25 0.91
N ILE A 127 -6.47 3.04 0.34
CA ILE A 127 -7.87 3.00 0.78
C ILE A 127 -8.49 1.61 0.51
N ALA A 128 -8.15 1.00 -0.64
CA ALA A 128 -8.62 -0.33 -0.98
C ALA A 128 -8.08 -1.40 -0.02
N THR A 129 -6.80 -1.32 0.34
CA THR A 129 -6.18 -2.21 1.33
C THR A 129 -6.85 -2.06 2.70
N CYS A 130 -7.02 -0.83 3.21
CA CYS A 130 -7.73 -0.58 4.47
C CYS A 130 -9.15 -1.12 4.45
N PHE A 131 -9.90 -0.86 3.37
CA PHE A 131 -11.27 -1.35 3.21
C PHE A 131 -11.35 -2.88 3.15
N SER A 132 -10.46 -3.52 2.40
CA SER A 132 -10.40 -4.99 2.28
C SER A 132 -10.12 -5.67 3.62
N LEU A 133 -9.26 -5.07 4.44
CA LEU A 133 -8.91 -5.57 5.77
C LEU A 133 -10.01 -5.29 6.80
N GLY A 134 -10.45 -4.03 6.91
CA GLY A 134 -11.32 -3.57 7.99
C GLY A 134 -12.80 -3.85 7.78
N VAL A 135 -13.27 -3.90 6.53
CA VAL A 135 -14.70 -4.06 6.20
C VAL A 135 -14.99 -5.44 5.60
N MET A 136 -14.16 -5.89 4.66
CA MET A 136 -14.39 -7.17 3.97
C MET A 136 -13.81 -8.38 4.71
N GLU A 137 -12.93 -8.15 5.69
CA GLU A 137 -12.17 -9.18 6.40
C GLU A 137 -11.42 -10.13 5.44
N GLN A 138 -11.05 -9.62 4.26
CA GLN A 138 -10.35 -10.31 3.19
C GLN A 138 -9.23 -9.39 2.67
N PRO A 139 -8.12 -9.26 3.41
CA PRO A 139 -7.09 -8.28 3.09
C PRO A 139 -6.43 -8.55 1.73
N ASP A 140 -6.27 -7.48 0.94
CA ASP A 140 -5.49 -7.47 -0.29
C ASP A 140 -4.39 -6.39 -0.22
N PHE A 141 -3.14 -6.84 -0.11
CA PHE A 141 -1.94 -6.00 -0.07
C PHE A 141 -1.24 -5.88 -1.42
N SER A 142 -1.84 -6.44 -2.48
CA SER A 142 -1.33 -6.30 -3.84
C SER A 142 -1.47 -4.86 -4.32
N ARG A 143 -0.69 -4.51 -5.34
CA ARG A 143 -0.85 -3.25 -6.07
C ARG A 143 -2.22 -3.10 -6.74
N ASN A 144 -2.92 -4.21 -6.96
CA ASN A 144 -4.20 -4.28 -7.66
C ASN A 144 -5.39 -4.34 -6.70
N SER A 145 -5.17 -4.11 -5.40
CA SER A 145 -6.22 -4.23 -4.36
C SER A 145 -7.51 -3.51 -4.72
N ALA A 146 -7.42 -2.30 -5.30
CA ALA A 146 -8.59 -1.52 -5.74
C ALA A 146 -9.40 -2.17 -6.87
N LEU A 147 -8.78 -3.00 -7.72
CA LEU A 147 -9.46 -3.77 -8.76
C LEU A 147 -10.12 -5.05 -8.21
N CYS A 148 -9.70 -5.51 -7.02
CA CYS A 148 -10.06 -6.80 -6.45
C CYS A 148 -11.11 -6.73 -5.33
N LEU A 149 -11.81 -5.61 -5.14
CA LEU A 149 -12.84 -5.45 -4.10
C LEU A 149 -14.25 -5.97 -4.50
N GLY A 150 -14.35 -6.77 -5.57
CA GLY A 150 -15.60 -7.31 -6.10
C GLY A 150 -16.58 -6.21 -6.52
N VAL A 151 -17.78 -6.18 -5.92
CA VAL A 151 -18.79 -5.13 -6.20
C VAL A 151 -18.34 -3.73 -5.78
N ASN A 152 -17.28 -3.63 -4.98
CA ASN A 152 -16.69 -2.37 -4.54
C ASN A 152 -15.42 -2.01 -5.33
N SER A 153 -15.09 -2.73 -6.41
CA SER A 153 -13.91 -2.42 -7.22
C SER A 153 -14.00 -1.04 -7.85
N ILE A 154 -12.83 -0.43 -8.04
CA ILE A 154 -12.71 0.90 -8.63
C ILE A 154 -13.30 0.93 -10.06
N PRO A 155 -14.19 1.90 -10.39
CA PRO A 155 -14.92 1.91 -11.66
C PRO A 155 -14.19 2.69 -12.76
N ILE A 156 -12.90 2.42 -12.98
CA ILE A 156 -12.13 3.07 -14.05
C ILE A 156 -11.60 2.07 -15.07
N ALA A 157 -11.34 2.55 -16.30
CA ALA A 157 -10.71 1.75 -17.34
C ALA A 157 -9.32 1.26 -16.88
N LEU A 158 -8.97 0.03 -17.25
CA LEU A 158 -7.68 -0.58 -16.88
C LEU A 158 -6.49 0.26 -17.38
N ASP A 159 -6.58 0.84 -18.58
CA ASP A 159 -5.52 1.69 -19.11
C ASP A 159 -5.24 2.90 -18.21
N SER A 160 -6.28 3.56 -17.70
CA SER A 160 -6.13 4.67 -16.75
C SER A 160 -5.55 4.20 -15.41
N TYR A 161 -5.94 3.01 -14.94
CA TYR A 161 -5.38 2.41 -13.74
C TYR A 161 -3.87 2.12 -13.90
N TYR A 162 -3.46 1.57 -15.05
CA TYR A 162 -2.05 1.30 -15.33
C TYR A 162 -1.22 2.57 -15.55
N VAL A 163 -1.82 3.66 -16.04
CA VAL A 163 -1.15 4.98 -16.08
C VAL A 163 -0.87 5.47 -14.66
N LEU A 164 -1.82 5.34 -13.73
CA LEU A 164 -1.64 5.69 -12.32
C LEU A 164 -0.54 4.83 -11.67
N GLU A 165 -0.56 3.51 -11.89
CA GLU A 165 0.48 2.60 -11.41
C GLU A 165 1.87 3.00 -11.96
N ARG A 166 1.95 3.25 -13.27
CA ARG A 166 3.21 3.63 -13.93
C ARG A 166 3.73 4.97 -13.41
N ALA A 167 2.85 5.92 -13.11
CA ALA A 167 3.22 7.18 -12.49
C ALA A 167 3.90 6.95 -11.14
N ARG A 168 3.33 6.04 -10.32
CA ARG A 168 3.94 5.66 -9.04
C ARG A 168 5.33 5.05 -9.21
N ILE A 169 5.49 4.10 -10.13
CA ILE A 169 6.78 3.44 -10.39
C ILE A 169 7.83 4.46 -10.85
N LEU A 170 7.47 5.37 -11.77
CA LEU A 170 8.37 6.42 -12.25
C LEU A 170 8.84 7.33 -11.10
N CYS A 171 7.92 7.75 -10.22
CA CYS A 171 8.26 8.64 -9.12
C CYS A 171 9.12 7.97 -8.03
N THR A 172 8.92 6.68 -7.76
CA THR A 172 9.67 5.99 -6.69
C THR A 172 10.96 5.34 -7.14
N ARG A 173 11.02 4.89 -8.41
CA ARG A 173 12.10 4.05 -8.92
C ARG A 173 12.82 4.67 -10.12
N GLY A 174 12.31 5.77 -10.69
CA GLY A 174 12.89 6.38 -11.89
C GLY A 174 12.88 5.46 -13.11
N TYR A 175 12.04 4.42 -13.10
CA TYR A 175 12.03 3.36 -14.09
C TYR A 175 10.68 3.26 -14.81
N GLY A 176 10.71 2.89 -16.09
CA GLY A 176 9.53 2.66 -16.92
C GLY A 176 9.37 3.65 -18.07
N LYS A 177 8.37 3.39 -18.92
CA LYS A 177 8.04 4.27 -20.04
C LYS A 177 7.46 5.58 -19.51
N THR A 178 7.92 6.71 -20.06
CA THR A 178 7.34 8.03 -19.80
C THR A 178 5.84 8.04 -20.12
N ILE A 179 5.08 8.82 -19.36
CA ILE A 179 3.64 8.97 -19.55
C ILE A 179 3.41 10.14 -20.50
N THR A 180 2.67 9.89 -21.58
CA THR A 180 2.32 10.90 -22.58
C THR A 180 1.25 11.85 -22.06
N ASP A 181 1.18 13.06 -22.64
CA ASP A 181 0.15 14.02 -22.29
C ASP A 181 -1.27 13.50 -22.53
N ASP A 182 -1.48 12.72 -23.61
CA ASP A 182 -2.77 12.11 -23.92
C ASP A 182 -3.20 11.08 -22.87
N GLU A 183 -2.26 10.25 -22.39
CA GLU A 183 -2.50 9.31 -21.29
C GLU A 183 -2.85 10.05 -20.00
N ILE A 184 -2.14 11.14 -19.70
CA ILE A 184 -2.42 11.99 -18.53
C ILE A 184 -3.82 12.59 -18.64
N VAL A 185 -4.15 13.26 -19.74
CA VAL A 185 -5.45 13.90 -19.96
C VAL A 185 -6.59 12.87 -19.89
N THR A 186 -6.42 11.71 -20.50
CA THR A 186 -7.40 10.62 -20.47
C THR A 186 -7.63 10.13 -19.05
N THR A 187 -6.56 9.95 -18.27
CA THR A 187 -6.63 9.49 -16.87
C THR A 187 -7.28 10.54 -15.97
N ILE A 188 -6.93 11.82 -16.13
CA ILE A 188 -7.51 12.93 -15.35
C ILE A 188 -9.02 13.00 -15.50
N ARG A 189 -9.55 12.78 -16.71
CA ARG A 189 -11.00 12.78 -16.98
C ARG A 189 -11.77 11.74 -16.16
N ARG A 190 -11.10 10.72 -15.63
CA ARG A 190 -11.69 9.64 -14.81
C ARG A 190 -11.62 9.92 -13.32
N LEU A 191 -10.90 10.95 -12.85
CA LEU A 191 -10.68 11.18 -11.42
C LEU A 191 -11.95 11.52 -10.64
N ASN A 192 -12.97 12.10 -11.28
CA ASN A 192 -14.28 12.29 -10.64
C ASN A 192 -14.93 10.94 -10.27
N GLU A 193 -14.78 9.91 -11.11
CA GLU A 193 -15.32 8.58 -10.80
C GLU A 193 -14.56 7.93 -9.64
N VAL A 194 -13.24 8.17 -9.56
CA VAL A 194 -12.41 7.75 -8.42
C VAL A 194 -12.84 8.48 -7.14
N HIS A 195 -13.09 9.79 -7.21
CA HIS A 195 -13.56 10.58 -6.07
C HIS A 195 -14.85 9.98 -5.49
N GLU A 196 -15.86 9.76 -6.33
CA GLU A 196 -17.14 9.17 -5.91
C GLU A 196 -16.98 7.76 -5.36
N TRP A 197 -16.08 6.96 -5.95
CA TRP A 197 -15.76 5.63 -5.44
C TRP A 197 -15.10 5.67 -4.05
N MET A 198 -14.07 6.49 -3.85
CA MET A 198 -13.39 6.61 -2.55
C MET A 198 -14.35 7.12 -1.48
N HIS A 199 -15.16 8.12 -1.80
CA HIS A 199 -16.20 8.62 -0.90
C HIS A 199 -17.17 7.50 -0.47
N LYS A 200 -17.65 6.69 -1.43
CA LYS A 200 -18.51 5.53 -1.12
C LYS A 200 -17.83 4.51 -0.21
N LEU A 201 -16.52 4.26 -0.37
CA LEU A 201 -15.79 3.36 0.52
C LEU A 201 -15.70 3.91 1.95
N VAL A 202 -15.39 5.20 2.10
CA VAL A 202 -15.38 5.88 3.41
C VAL A 202 -16.75 5.75 4.09
N GLU A 203 -17.83 6.07 3.37
CA GLU A 203 -19.19 6.01 3.92
C GLU A 203 -19.64 4.57 4.25
N LYS A 204 -19.10 3.56 3.57
CA LYS A 204 -19.32 2.15 3.92
C LYS A 204 -18.50 1.75 5.15
N ALA A 205 -17.26 2.17 5.25
CA ALA A 205 -16.41 1.89 6.41
C ALA A 205 -17.05 2.44 7.70
N LYS A 206 -17.60 3.67 7.66
CA LYS A 206 -18.32 4.30 8.78
C LYS A 206 -19.55 3.54 9.28
N LYS A 207 -20.10 2.64 8.47
CA LYS A 207 -21.26 1.82 8.85
C LYS A 207 -20.85 0.49 9.49
N TYR A 208 -19.57 0.12 9.36
CA TYR A 208 -19.02 -1.16 9.76
C TYR A 208 -18.19 -1.07 11.06
N GLU A 209 -17.68 0.12 11.36
CA GLU A 209 -16.99 0.50 12.61
C GLU A 209 -17.96 1.17 13.58
#